data_AF-A0A0U4Y1Y1-F1
#
_entry.id   AF-A0A0U4Y1Y1-F1
#
_cell.length_a   1.000
_cell.length_b   1.000
_cell.length_c   1.000
_cell.angle_alpha   90.00
_cell.angle_beta   90.00
_cell.angle_gamma   90.00
#
_symmetry.space_group_name_H-M   'P 1'
#
loop_
_entity.id
_entity.type
_entity.pdbx_description
1 polymer ?
#
loop_
_entity_poly.entity_id
_entity_poly.type
_entity_poly.pdbx_seq_one_letter_code
_entity_poly.pdbx_strand_id
1 'polypeptide(L)'
;MRINLPHAKELAHELCLLPTPAVPALPTDSGAQFDIHQALSASLATYARNLTLLSHTAENLGNRALTGLAEIEDTDDQLAHALERLT
;
A
#
# COMPACT_ATOMS: atom_id res chain seq x y z
N MET A 1 4.60 13.99 21.91
CA MET A 1 3.41 13.87 21.03
C MET A 1 2.94 12.43 21.14
N ARG A 2 1.69 12.18 21.56
CA ARG A 2 1.17 10.81 21.74
C ARG A 2 0.45 10.41 20.44
N ILE A 3 0.81 9.29 19.83
CA ILE A 3 0.17 8.80 18.60
C ILE A 3 -1.25 8.35 18.94
N ASN A 4 -2.23 8.71 18.09
CA ASN A 4 -3.59 8.17 18.18
C ASN A 4 -3.60 6.78 17.52
N LEU A 5 -3.39 5.74 18.33
CA LEU A 5 -3.16 4.37 17.88
C LEU A 5 -4.35 3.77 17.12
N PRO A 6 -5.62 3.95 17.56
CA PRO A 6 -6.79 3.54 16.78
C PRO A 6 -6.83 4.16 15.39
N HIS A 7 -6.65 5.48 15.30
CA HIS A 7 -6.70 6.18 14.02
C HIS A 7 -5.54 5.80 13.10
N ALA A 8 -4.35 5.57 13.66
CA ALA A 8 -3.20 5.11 12.88
C ALA A 8 -3.44 3.69 12.33
N LYS A 9 -4.10 2.81 13.09
CA LYS A 9 -4.50 1.48 12.62
C LYS A 9 -5.52 1.57 11.49
N GLU A 10 -6.52 2.46 11.59
CA GLU A 10 -7.49 2.69 10.51
C GLU A 10 -6.79 3.11 9.21
N LEU A 11 -5.92 4.12 9.27
CA LEU A 11 -5.16 4.59 8.09
C LEU A 11 -4.28 3.48 7.49
N ALA A 12 -3.67 2.64 8.32
CA ALA A 12 -2.86 1.52 7.85
C ALA A 12 -3.71 0.45 7.13
N HIS A 13 -4.92 0.17 7.62
CA HIS A 13 -5.87 -0.70 6.93
C HIS A 13 -6.38 -0.10 5.62
N GLU A 14 -6.65 1.21 5.60
CA GLU A 14 -7.06 1.92 4.38
C GLU A 14 -6.00 1.80 3.27
N LEU A 15 -4.71 1.86 3.63
CA LEU A 15 -3.60 1.64 2.69
C LEU A 15 -3.59 0.21 2.11
N CYS A 16 -3.93 -0.80 2.91
CA CYS A 16 -4.05 -2.18 2.42
C CYS A 16 -5.28 -2.39 1.52
N LEU A 17 -6.30 -1.54 1.64
CA LEU A 17 -7.56 -1.63 0.90
C LEU A 17 -7.65 -0.61 -0.24
N LEU A 18 -6.53 -0.01 -0.65
CA LEU A 18 -6.52 1.04 -1.66
C LEU A 18 -7.18 0.52 -2.95
N PRO A 19 -8.28 1.12 -3.42
CA PRO A 19 -9.00 0.62 -4.57
C PRO A 19 -8.12 0.76 -5.82
N THR A 20 -7.73 -0.38 -6.40
CA THR A 20 -6.91 -0.39 -7.60
C THR A 20 -7.77 -0.68 -8.82
N PRO A 21 -7.84 0.26 -9.78
CA PRO A 21 -8.66 0.06 -10.96
C PRO A 21 -8.12 -1.12 -11.76
N ALA A 22 -9.04 -1.94 -12.28
CA ALA A 22 -8.68 -3.06 -13.15
C ALA A 22 -7.91 -2.54 -14.36
N VAL A 23 -6.69 -3.04 -14.52
CA VAL A 23 -5.83 -2.69 -15.65
C VAL A 23 -6.35 -3.41 -16.90
N PRO A 24 -6.78 -2.70 -17.95
CA PRO A 24 -7.23 -3.36 -19.17
C PRO A 24 -6.06 -4.06 -19.87
N ALA A 25 -6.26 -5.32 -20.27
CA ALA A 25 -5.30 -6.06 -21.07
C ALA A 25 -5.25 -5.47 -22.49
N LEU A 26 -4.11 -4.91 -22.87
CA LEU A 26 -3.92 -4.36 -24.21
C LEU A 26 -3.58 -5.48 -25.20
N PRO A 27 -4.18 -5.48 -26.40
CA PRO A 27 -3.83 -6.43 -27.44
C PRO A 27 -2.37 -6.23 -27.87
N THR A 28 -1.60 -7.32 -27.91
CA THR A 28 -0.15 -7.28 -28.17
C THR A 28 0.23 -7.34 -29.64
N ASP A 29 -0.70 -7.56 -30.57
CA ASP A 29 -0.33 -7.69 -31.97
C ASP A 29 -1.50 -7.45 -32.91
N SER A 30 -1.37 -6.43 -33.76
CA SER A 30 -2.19 -6.30 -34.96
C SER A 30 -1.47 -5.42 -35.97
N GLY A 31 -0.47 -5.99 -36.65
CA GLY A 31 -0.15 -5.88 -38.10
C GLY A 31 -0.20 -4.54 -38.87
N ALA A 32 -0.51 -3.40 -38.24
CA ALA A 32 -0.63 -2.09 -38.85
C ALA A 32 -0.01 -1.06 -37.89
N GLN A 33 1.33 -0.98 -37.92
CA GLN A 33 2.11 -0.03 -37.14
C GLN A 33 1.98 1.39 -37.73
N PHE A 34 0.98 2.14 -37.28
CA PHE A 34 1.16 3.59 -37.20
C PHE A 34 1.89 3.89 -35.89
N ASP A 35 2.99 4.63 -35.99
CA ASP A 35 3.90 4.97 -34.89
C ASP A 35 3.16 5.50 -33.63
N ILE A 36 2.08 6.25 -33.86
CA ILE A 36 1.21 6.80 -32.80
C ILE A 36 0.50 5.71 -31.99
N HIS A 37 -0.02 4.66 -32.62
CA HIS A 37 -0.71 3.57 -31.92
C HIS A 37 0.25 2.72 -31.09
N GLN A 38 1.49 2.56 -31.56
CA GLN A 38 2.55 1.91 -30.81
C GLN A 38 2.94 2.74 -29.58
N ALA A 39 3.13 4.05 -29.74
CA ALA A 39 3.46 4.96 -28.64
C ALA A 39 2.35 5.00 -27.56
N LEU A 40 1.07 5.04 -27.98
CA LEU A 40 -0.07 4.95 -27.07
C LEU A 40 -0.12 3.62 -26.32
N SER A 41 0.07 2.50 -27.01
CA SER A 41 0.05 1.16 -26.39
C SER A 41 1.18 0.99 -25.38
N ALA A 42 2.39 1.47 -25.70
CA ALA A 42 3.52 1.45 -24.79
C ALA A 42 3.29 2.35 -23.55
N SER A 43 2.68 3.52 -23.75
CA SER A 43 2.33 4.43 -22.66
C SER A 43 1.29 3.80 -21.72
N LEU A 44 0.22 3.22 -22.28
CA LEU A 44 -0.81 2.54 -21.50
C LEU A 44 -0.26 1.33 -20.75
N ALA A 45 0.62 0.54 -21.37
CA ALA A 45 1.32 -0.57 -20.70
C ALA A 45 2.22 -0.10 -19.55
N THR A 46 2.82 1.08 -19.69
CA THR A 46 3.61 1.71 -18.62
C THR A 46 2.72 2.17 -17.46
N TYR A 47 1.59 2.83 -17.76
CA TYR A 47 0.61 3.23 -16.74
C TYR A 47 0.04 2.02 -15.99
N ALA A 48 -0.32 0.97 -16.72
CA ALA A 48 -0.74 -0.32 -16.20
C ALA A 48 0.25 -0.87 -15.16
N ARG A 49 1.54 -0.94 -15.53
CA ARG A 49 2.60 -1.40 -14.64
C ARG A 49 2.75 -0.50 -13.41
N ASN A 50 2.70 0.82 -13.59
CA ASN A 50 2.82 1.77 -12.50
C ASN A 50 1.66 1.64 -11.49
N LEU A 51 0.44 1.40 -11.97
CA LEU A 51 -0.71 1.14 -11.11
C LEU A 51 -0.52 -0.14 -10.29
N THR A 52 -0.02 -1.22 -10.89
CA THR A 52 0.31 -2.45 -10.15
C THR A 52 1.37 -2.20 -9.08
N LEU A 53 2.45 -1.48 -9.42
CA LEU A 53 3.51 -1.16 -8.47
C LEU A 53 3.01 -0.27 -7.32
N LEU A 54 2.17 0.71 -7.63
CA LEU A 54 1.57 1.59 -6.62
C LEU A 54 0.68 0.81 -5.65
N SER A 55 -0.18 -0.09 -6.18
CA SER A 55 -1.01 -1.00 -5.38
C SER A 55 -0.16 -1.78 -4.38
N HIS A 56 0.89 -2.42 -4.88
CA HIS A 56 1.73 -3.29 -4.08
C HIS A 56 2.54 -2.49 -3.04
N THR A 57 2.91 -1.26 -3.38
CA THR A 57 3.60 -0.35 -2.47
C THR A 57 2.69 0.11 -1.34
N ALA A 58 1.43 0.47 -1.65
CA ALA A 58 0.45 0.86 -0.65
C ALA A 58 0.16 -0.28 0.34
N GLU A 59 -0.04 -1.49 -0.17
CA GLU A 59 -0.23 -2.69 0.65
C GLU A 59 0.98 -2.98 1.55
N ASN A 60 2.20 -2.93 1.00
CA ASN A 60 3.43 -3.11 1.78
C ASN A 60 3.58 -2.05 2.87
N LEU A 61 3.23 -0.80 2.58
CA LEU A 61 3.27 0.30 3.54
C LEU A 61 2.25 0.10 4.66
N GLY A 62 1.01 -0.27 4.33
CA GLY A 62 -0.04 -0.56 5.28
C GLY A 62 0.34 -1.72 6.21
N ASN A 63 0.82 -2.84 5.65
CA ASN A 63 1.28 -3.98 6.43
C ASN A 63 2.43 -3.62 7.40
N ARG A 64 3.43 -2.87 6.92
CA ARG A 64 4.53 -2.40 7.79
C ARG A 64 4.05 -1.45 8.89
N ALA A 65 3.11 -0.57 8.57
CA ALA A 65 2.52 0.32 9.57
C ALA A 65 1.75 -0.47 10.63
N LEU A 66 0.98 -1.49 10.25
CA LEU A 66 0.29 -2.37 11.19
C LEU A 66 1.27 -3.11 12.11
N THR A 67 2.35 -3.67 11.57
CA THR A 67 3.40 -4.31 12.39
C THR A 67 4.00 -3.33 13.39
N GLY A 68 4.41 -2.13 12.94
CA GLY A 68 5.00 -1.14 13.83
C GLY A 68 4.03 -0.64 14.91
N LEU A 69 2.73 -0.49 14.58
CA LEU A 69 1.71 -0.11 15.56
C LEU A 69 1.47 -1.21 16.60
N ALA A 70 1.54 -2.48 16.20
CA ALA A 70 1.44 -3.60 17.14
C ALA A 70 2.65 -3.67 18.08
N GLU A 71 3.86 -3.41 17.58
CA GLU A 71 5.07 -3.33 18.40
C GLU A 71 5.02 -2.18 19.42
N ILE A 72 4.48 -1.02 19.03
CA ILE A 72 4.26 0.10 19.95
C ILE A 72 3.28 -0.27 21.06
N GLU A 73 2.16 -0.90 20.71
CA GLU A 73 1.13 -1.32 21.66
C GLU A 73 1.68 -2.36 22.66
N ASP A 74 2.40 -3.38 22.19
CA ASP A 74 3.05 -4.38 23.05
C ASP A 74 4.10 -3.74 23.98
N THR A 75 4.88 -2.78 23.46
CA THR A 75 5.87 -2.06 24.28
C THR A 75 5.19 -1.21 25.37
N ASP A 76 4.10 -0.53 25.04
CA ASP A 76 3.33 0.28 25.98
C ASP A 76 2.69 -0.60 27.07
N ASP A 77 2.14 -1.77 26.71
CA ASP A 77 1.59 -2.74 27.65
C ASP A 77 2.66 -3.31 28.59
N GLN A 78 3.82 -3.69 28.06
CA GLN A 78 4.95 -4.16 28.87
C GLN A 78 5.44 -3.09 29.85
N LEU A 79 5.51 -1.83 29.41
CA LEU A 79 5.89 -0.71 30.28
C LEU A 79 4.87 -0.50 31.40
N ALA A 80 3.57 -0.52 31.08
CA ALA A 80 2.50 -0.40 32.07
C ALA A 80 2.61 -1.51 33.12
N HIS A 81 2.81 -2.75 32.70
CA HIS A 81 2.96 -3.89 33.60
C HIS A 81 4.22 -3.82 34.46
N ALA A 82 5.33 -3.32 33.92
CA ALA A 82 6.55 -3.10 34.69
C ALA A 82 6.35 -2.03 35.78
N LEU A 83 5.60 -0.97 35.49
CA LEU A 83 5.26 0.08 36.44
C LEU A 83 4.36 -0.43 37.56
N GLU A 84 3.33 -1.24 37.24
CA GLU A 84 2.45 -1.87 38.24
C GLU A 84 3.21 -2.75 39.23
N ARG A 85 4.31 -3.38 38.81
CA ARG A 85 5.15 -4.23 39.69
C ARG A 85 6.09 -3.44 40.61
N LEU A 86 6.26 -2.14 40.36
CA LEU A 86 7.11 -1.25 41.16
C LEU A 86 6.33 -0.42 42.19
N THR A 87 5.00 -0.41 42.10
CA THR A 87 4.07 0.28 43.01
C THR A 87 3.40 -0.69 43.96
#